data_AF-A0AB37T4T4-F1
#
_entry.id   AF-A0AB37T4T4-F1
#
_cell.length_a   1.000
_cell.length_b   1.000
_cell.length_c   1.000
_cell.angle_alpha   90.00
_cell.angle_beta   90.00
_cell.angle_gamma   90.00
#
_symmetry.space_group_name_H-M   'P 1'
#
loop_
_entity.id
_entity.type
_entity.pdbx_description
1 polymer ?
#
loop_
_entity_poly.entity_id
_entity_poly.type
_entity_poly.pdbx_seq_one_letter_code
_entity_poly.pdbx_strand_id
1 'polypeptide(L)'
;MELRPSMLRRYSDKTLSCYRARLAHYQHWCHLRGYQAGTNAITTAKLLEYVDDQIARWDDSYDQDTDAYPKYRPDTIRQTINALVYWAERSTGQAPDDRAAKQALSSFTETFNRTHPPAWRVTGRRSPRPRRAAIPRPLDVGRERP
;
A
#
# COMPACT_ATOMS: atom_id res chain seq x y z
N MET A 1 -8.39 -4.60 -30.77
CA MET A 1 -7.44 -4.30 -29.68
C MET A 1 -8.20 -4.43 -28.37
N GLU A 2 -8.00 -5.52 -27.61
CA GLU A 2 -8.56 -5.63 -26.26
C GLU A 2 -7.90 -4.61 -25.34
N LEU A 3 -8.71 -3.81 -24.66
CA LEU A 3 -8.23 -2.83 -23.67
C LEU A 3 -7.70 -3.60 -22.44
N ARG A 4 -6.47 -3.28 -22.01
CA ARG A 4 -5.81 -3.99 -20.89
C ARG A 4 -6.42 -3.63 -19.52
N PRO A 5 -6.38 -4.55 -18.53
CA PRO A 5 -7.06 -4.38 -17.25
C PRO A 5 -6.67 -3.14 -16.45
N SER A 6 -5.40 -2.71 -16.48
CA SER A 6 -4.96 -1.47 -15.82
C SER A 6 -5.50 -0.19 -16.46
N MET A 7 -5.69 -0.21 -17.79
CA MET A 7 -6.29 0.91 -18.54
C MET A 7 -7.81 0.97 -18.34
N LEU A 8 -8.44 -0.17 -18.04
CA LEU A 8 -9.85 -0.26 -17.70
C LEU A 8 -10.14 0.09 -16.23
N ARG A 9 -9.18 -0.12 -15.32
CA ARG A 9 -9.31 0.23 -13.90
C ARG A 9 -9.22 1.74 -13.69
N ARG A 10 -10.38 2.37 -13.50
CA ARG A 10 -10.49 3.75 -13.00
C ARG A 10 -10.36 3.76 -11.49
N TYR A 11 -9.14 3.99 -11.00
CA TYR A 11 -8.92 4.27 -9.59
C TYR A 11 -9.38 5.68 -9.24
N SER A 12 -9.84 5.87 -8.00
CA SER A 12 -10.16 7.20 -7.46
C SER A 12 -8.91 8.09 -7.41
N ASP A 13 -9.09 9.42 -7.43
CA ASP A 13 -7.97 10.37 -7.30
C ASP A 13 -7.16 10.17 -6.02
N LYS A 14 -7.83 9.79 -4.94
CA LYS A 14 -7.18 9.46 -3.67
C LYS A 14 -6.25 8.27 -3.83
N THR A 15 -6.69 7.21 -4.49
CA THR A 15 -5.87 6.02 -4.77
C THR A 15 -4.68 6.37 -5.66
N LEU A 16 -4.89 7.17 -6.71
CA LEU A 16 -3.82 7.62 -7.61
C LEU A 16 -2.80 8.50 -6.88
N SER A 17 -3.24 9.37 -5.97
CA SER A 17 -2.35 10.17 -5.12
C SER A 17 -1.45 9.26 -4.27
N CYS A 18 -2.02 8.23 -3.64
CA CYS A 18 -1.21 7.25 -2.90
C CYS A 18 -0.23 6.52 -3.82
N TYR A 19 -0.65 6.12 -5.03
CA TYR A 19 0.21 5.43 -5.98
C TYR A 19 1.37 6.30 -6.48
N ARG A 20 1.15 7.62 -6.64
CA ARG A 20 2.21 8.59 -6.97
C ARG A 20 3.22 8.69 -5.83
N ALA A 21 2.76 8.76 -4.58
CA ALA A 21 3.66 8.78 -3.42
C ALA A 21 4.51 7.50 -3.33
N ARG A 22 3.94 6.33 -3.63
CA ARG A 22 4.68 5.05 -3.67
C ARG A 22 5.68 5.00 -4.81
N LEU A 23 5.32 5.53 -5.98
CA LEU A 23 6.25 5.64 -7.09
C LEU A 23 7.42 6.57 -6.76
N ALA A 24 7.15 7.76 -6.22
CA ALA A 24 8.20 8.71 -5.82
C ALA A 24 9.19 8.10 -4.82
N HIS A 25 8.68 7.32 -3.87
CA HIS A 25 9.52 6.57 -2.95
C HIS A 25 10.43 5.56 -3.67
N TYR A 26 9.88 4.71 -4.53
CA TYR A 26 10.68 3.79 -5.34
C TYR A 26 11.73 4.50 -6.21
N GLN A 27 11.37 5.65 -6.79
CA GLN A 27 12.28 6.46 -7.59
C GLN A 27 13.43 7.02 -6.77
N HIS A 28 13.16 7.44 -5.53
CA HIS A 28 14.20 7.85 -4.60
C HIS A 28 15.14 6.68 -4.25
N TRP A 29 14.60 5.47 -4.02
CA TRP A 29 15.41 4.26 -3.84
C TRP A 29 16.29 3.95 -5.05
N CYS A 30 15.75 4.06 -6.27
CA CYS A 30 16.52 3.93 -7.50
C CYS A 30 17.64 4.96 -7.56
N HIS A 31 17.34 6.22 -7.23
CA HIS A 31 18.31 7.32 -7.25
C HIS A 31 19.50 7.06 -6.30
N LEU A 32 19.23 6.64 -5.06
CA LEU A 32 20.26 6.30 -4.08
C LEU A 32 21.19 5.16 -4.55
N ARG A 33 20.73 4.30 -5.46
CA ARG A 33 21.49 3.16 -6.00
C ARG A 33 22.01 3.39 -7.42
N GLY A 34 21.82 4.58 -7.99
CA GLY A 34 22.22 4.90 -9.37
C GLY A 34 21.42 4.15 -10.44
N TYR A 35 20.22 3.65 -10.11
CA TYR A 35 19.35 2.94 -11.06
C TYR A 35 18.49 3.91 -11.88
N GLN A 36 18.02 3.44 -13.02
CA GLN A 36 16.99 4.14 -13.78
C GLN A 36 15.68 4.18 -12.98
N ALA A 37 15.15 5.38 -12.78
CA ALA A 37 13.93 5.63 -12.00
C ALA A 37 12.66 5.78 -12.87
N GLY A 38 12.79 5.58 -14.19
CA GLY A 38 11.66 5.65 -15.12
C GLY A 38 10.65 4.53 -14.86
N THR A 39 9.36 4.81 -15.04
CA THR A 39 8.29 3.81 -14.91
C THR A 39 8.42 2.69 -15.96
N ASN A 40 9.06 2.97 -17.09
CA ASN A 40 9.42 2.02 -18.13
C ASN A 40 10.59 1.08 -17.73
N ALA A 41 11.40 1.47 -16.75
CA ALA A 41 12.53 0.67 -16.24
C ALA A 41 12.11 -0.28 -15.09
N ILE A 42 10.83 -0.25 -14.67
CA ILE A 42 10.30 -1.14 -13.65
C ILE A 42 10.15 -2.54 -14.24
N THR A 43 11.02 -3.46 -13.81
CA THR A 43 11.01 -4.87 -14.21
C THR A 43 10.67 -5.78 -13.04
N THR A 44 10.34 -7.05 -13.31
CA THR A 44 10.15 -8.09 -12.29
C THR A 44 11.34 -8.21 -11.35
N ALA A 45 12.56 -8.21 -11.91
CA ALA A 45 13.78 -8.27 -11.09
C ALA A 45 13.88 -7.07 -10.15
N LYS A 46 13.58 -5.87 -10.64
CA LYS A 46 13.63 -4.64 -9.82
C LYS A 46 12.53 -4.57 -8.77
N LEU A 47 11.35 -5.12 -9.03
CA LEU A 47 10.31 -5.26 -8.02
C LEU A 47 10.75 -6.18 -6.88
N LEU A 48 11.32 -7.34 -7.21
CA LEU A 48 11.81 -8.27 -6.21
C LEU A 48 12.95 -7.66 -5.38
N GLU A 49 13.94 -7.06 -6.06
CA GLU A 49 15.08 -6.41 -5.40
C GLU A 49 14.63 -5.29 -4.46
N TYR A 50 13.67 -4.47 -4.89
CA TYR A 50 13.09 -3.44 -4.04
C TYR A 50 12.43 -4.05 -2.80
N VAL A 51 11.62 -5.11 -2.97
CA VAL A 51 10.93 -5.75 -1.84
C VAL A 51 11.92 -6.37 -0.85
N ASP A 52 12.93 -7.09 -1.33
CA ASP A 52 13.95 -7.70 -0.49
C ASP A 52 14.74 -6.64 0.29
N ASP A 53 15.09 -5.52 -0.34
CA ASP A 53 15.73 -4.38 0.35
C ASP A 53 14.82 -3.78 1.43
N GLN A 54 13.54 -3.57 1.13
CA GLN A 54 12.60 -3.04 2.13
C GLN A 54 12.40 -4.01 3.30
N ILE A 55 12.41 -5.32 3.06
CA ILE A 55 12.33 -6.35 4.10
C ILE A 55 13.62 -6.37 4.93
N ALA A 56 14.79 -6.37 4.28
CA ALA A 56 16.09 -6.44 4.96
C ALA A 56 16.37 -5.22 5.85
N ARG A 57 15.86 -4.06 5.45
CA ARG A 57 15.96 -2.82 6.23
C ARG A 57 14.94 -2.70 7.35
N TRP A 58 13.94 -3.58 7.36
CA TRP A 58 12.90 -3.53 8.36
C TRP A 58 13.40 -4.15 9.66
N ASP A 59 13.48 -3.34 10.70
CA ASP A 59 13.75 -3.73 12.07
C ASP A 59 12.76 -3.05 13.03
N ASP A 60 12.82 -3.43 14.29
CA ASP A 60 11.99 -2.86 15.36
C ASP A 60 12.52 -1.56 15.95
N SER A 61 13.62 -1.03 15.40
CA SER A 61 14.20 0.19 15.92
C SER A 61 13.34 1.39 15.50
N TYR A 62 12.85 2.12 16.51
CA TYR A 62 12.26 3.43 16.33
C TYR A 62 13.39 4.42 16.07
N ASP A 63 13.91 4.42 14.85
CA ASP A 63 14.88 5.41 14.43
C ASP A 63 14.11 6.65 13.95
N GLN A 64 14.11 7.68 14.78
CA GLN A 64 13.44 8.96 14.53
C GLN A 64 14.33 9.90 13.71
N ASP A 65 15.43 9.41 13.14
CA ASP A 65 16.30 10.22 12.33
C ASP A 65 15.55 10.69 11.07
N THR A 66 15.34 12.00 10.99
CA THR A 66 14.38 12.61 10.05
C THR A 66 14.88 12.56 8.60
N ASP A 67 16.15 12.19 8.41
CA ASP A 67 16.82 12.01 7.12
C ASP A 67 16.92 10.52 6.68
N ALA A 68 16.46 9.58 7.52
CA ALA A 68 16.49 8.16 7.19
C ALA A 68 15.36 7.79 6.22
N TYR A 69 15.74 7.16 5.10
CA TYR A 69 14.80 6.64 4.11
C TYR A 69 13.74 5.73 4.77
N PRO A 70 12.43 5.97 4.58
CA PRO A 70 11.41 5.51 5.51
C PRO A 70 11.21 3.99 5.52
N LYS A 71 11.03 3.43 6.71
CA LYS A 71 10.75 1.99 6.92
C LYS A 71 9.27 1.70 6.71
N TYR A 72 8.94 0.79 5.80
CA TYR A 72 7.56 0.46 5.47
C TYR A 72 7.06 -0.83 6.12
N ARG A 73 5.83 -0.77 6.65
CA ARG A 73 5.09 -1.96 7.09
C ARG A 73 4.76 -2.88 5.91
N PRO A 74 4.54 -4.19 6.14
CA PRO A 74 4.24 -5.14 5.06
C PRO A 74 3.08 -4.71 4.14
N ASP A 75 1.99 -4.20 4.71
CA ASP A 75 0.85 -3.67 3.92
C ASP A 75 1.24 -2.51 3.00
N THR A 76 2.15 -1.67 3.47
CA THR A 76 2.64 -0.53 2.67
C THR A 76 3.52 -1.01 1.53
N ILE A 77 4.40 -1.98 1.78
CA ILE A 77 5.22 -2.62 0.73
C ILE A 77 4.30 -3.25 -0.33
N ARG A 78 3.25 -3.97 0.09
CA ARG A 78 2.25 -4.56 -0.82
C ARG A 78 1.56 -3.51 -1.70
N GLN A 79 1.17 -2.38 -1.10
CA GLN A 79 0.58 -1.26 -1.85
C GLN A 79 1.58 -0.67 -2.86
N THR A 80 2.85 -0.57 -2.50
CA THR A 80 3.90 -0.13 -3.41
C THR A 80 4.05 -1.08 -4.60
N ILE A 81 4.10 -2.40 -4.39
CA ILE A 81 4.16 -3.39 -5.48
C ILE A 81 3.00 -3.16 -6.46
N ASN A 82 1.77 -3.05 -5.97
CA ASN A 82 0.60 -2.83 -6.83
C ASN A 82 0.66 -1.49 -7.58
N ALA A 83 1.19 -0.43 -6.96
CA ALA A 83 1.38 0.87 -7.59
C ALA A 83 2.43 0.81 -8.71
N LEU A 84 3.55 0.13 -8.48
CA LEU A 84 4.63 -0.01 -9.46
C LEU A 84 4.20 -0.85 -10.66
N VAL A 85 3.51 -1.97 -10.44
CA VAL A 85 2.92 -2.78 -11.52
C VAL A 85 1.98 -1.93 -12.37
N TYR A 86 1.11 -1.14 -11.73
CA TYR A 86 0.20 -0.23 -12.42
C TYR A 86 0.93 0.81 -13.30
N TRP A 87 1.97 1.47 -12.77
CA TRP A 87 2.71 2.47 -13.52
C TRP A 87 3.56 1.87 -14.65
N ALA A 88 4.15 0.70 -14.42
CA ALA A 88 4.90 -0.05 -15.42
C ALA A 88 4.00 -0.45 -16.58
N GLU A 89 2.87 -1.08 -16.29
CA GLU A 89 1.89 -1.49 -17.31
C GLU A 89 1.37 -0.29 -18.11
N ARG A 90 1.15 0.85 -17.46
CA ARG A 90 0.70 2.08 -18.13
C ARG A 90 1.77 2.72 -19.02
N SER A 91 3.05 2.46 -18.76
CA SER A 91 4.17 3.06 -19.50
C SER A 91 4.66 2.20 -20.65
N THR A 92 4.75 0.88 -20.42
CA THR A 92 5.29 -0.08 -21.40
C THR A 92 4.19 -0.88 -22.11
N GLY A 93 2.96 -0.81 -21.60
CA GLY A 93 1.86 -1.68 -22.00
C GLY A 93 1.91 -3.08 -21.36
N GLN A 94 3.01 -3.46 -20.70
CA GLN A 94 3.21 -4.80 -20.13
C GLN A 94 3.42 -4.73 -18.62
N ALA A 95 2.58 -5.44 -17.86
CA ALA A 95 2.74 -5.57 -16.43
C ALA A 95 3.94 -6.48 -16.13
N PRO A 96 4.88 -6.08 -15.26
CA PRO A 96 5.89 -6.97 -14.74
C PRO A 96 5.21 -8.06 -13.89
N ASP A 97 5.73 -9.28 -13.93
CA ASP A 97 5.31 -10.34 -13.00
C ASP A 97 5.74 -9.95 -11.58
N ASP A 98 4.79 -9.99 -10.65
CA ASP A 98 4.95 -9.57 -9.26
C ASP A 98 4.79 -10.74 -8.27
N ARG A 99 4.64 -11.97 -8.78
CA ARG A 99 4.47 -13.19 -7.95
C ARG A 99 5.62 -13.41 -6.99
N ALA A 100 6.86 -13.35 -7.48
CA ALA A 100 8.05 -13.54 -6.66
C ALA A 100 8.15 -12.48 -5.54
N ALA A 101 7.92 -11.21 -5.88
CA ALA A 101 7.94 -10.10 -4.93
C ALA A 101 6.83 -10.25 -3.86
N LYS A 102 5.63 -10.66 -4.25
CA LYS A 102 4.53 -10.94 -3.31
C LYS A 102 4.79 -12.15 -2.43
N GLN A 103 5.45 -13.18 -2.95
CA GLN A 103 5.84 -14.37 -2.17
C GLN A 103 6.88 -14.03 -1.11
N ALA A 104 7.93 -13.27 -1.46
CA ALA A 104 8.93 -12.77 -0.51
C ALA A 104 8.26 -11.94 0.61
N LEU A 105 7.35 -11.05 0.23
CA LEU A 105 6.59 -10.25 1.18
C LEU A 105 5.67 -11.09 2.08
N SER A 106 5.11 -12.19 1.58
CA SER A 106 4.21 -13.06 2.35
C SER A 106 4.93 -13.69 3.54
N SER A 107 6.12 -14.24 3.33
CA SER A 107 6.94 -14.83 4.40
C SER A 107 7.31 -13.79 5.46
N PHE A 108 7.71 -12.59 5.03
CA PHE A 108 7.97 -11.48 5.94
C PHE A 108 6.71 -11.06 6.72
N THR A 109 5.56 -10.96 6.05
CA THR A 109 4.28 -10.59 6.69
C THR A 109 3.89 -11.58 7.78
N GLU A 110 4.13 -12.88 7.58
CA GLU A 110 3.87 -13.89 8.60
C GLU A 110 4.76 -13.69 9.83
N THR A 111 6.07 -13.54 9.64
CA THR A 111 7.03 -13.26 10.73
C THR A 111 6.69 -11.96 11.45
N PHE A 112 6.41 -10.90 10.71
CA PHE A 112 5.99 -9.61 11.25
C PHE A 112 4.73 -9.75 12.11
N ASN A 113 3.70 -10.46 11.66
CA ASN A 113 2.46 -10.62 12.43
C ASN A 113 2.64 -11.49 13.68
N ARG A 114 3.66 -12.35 13.73
CA ARG A 114 4.01 -13.12 14.94
C ARG A 114 4.67 -12.23 16.00
N THR A 115 5.57 -11.33 15.59
CA THR A 115 6.27 -10.40 16.50
C THR A 115 5.44 -9.16 16.84
N HIS A 116 4.62 -8.71 15.90
CA HIS A 116 3.72 -7.56 15.99
C HIS A 116 2.28 -8.03 15.84
N PRO A 117 1.75 -8.81 16.81
CA PRO A 117 0.38 -9.24 16.75
C PRO A 117 -0.51 -8.01 16.59
N PRO A 118 -1.42 -8.00 15.61
CA PRO A 118 -2.29 -6.86 15.40
C PRO A 118 -3.07 -6.59 16.70
N ALA A 119 -3.38 -5.32 16.96
CA ALA A 119 -3.93 -4.88 18.25
C ALA A 119 -5.19 -5.66 18.72
N TRP A 120 -5.92 -6.30 17.81
CA TRP A 120 -7.06 -7.17 18.12
C TRP A 120 -6.68 -8.58 18.64
N ARG A 121 -5.45 -9.06 18.40
CA ARG A 121 -4.89 -10.31 18.95
C ARG A 121 -4.21 -10.12 20.31
N VAL A 122 -3.90 -8.88 20.70
CA VAL A 122 -3.46 -8.55 22.06
C VAL A 122 -4.70 -8.49 22.96
N THR A 123 -5.24 -9.67 23.24
CA THR A 123 -6.48 -9.85 24.00
C THR A 123 -6.26 -9.48 25.47
N GLY A 124 -6.60 -8.23 25.78
CA GLY A 124 -6.74 -7.71 27.14
C GLY A 124 -7.58 -6.43 27.18
N ARG A 125 -7.66 -5.67 26.07
CA ARG A 125 -8.53 -4.50 25.95
C ARG A 125 -9.64 -4.77 24.94
N ARG A 126 -10.69 -5.48 25.37
CA ARG A 126 -12.00 -5.37 24.72
C ARG A 126 -12.45 -3.92 24.87
N SER A 127 -12.08 -3.04 23.94
CA SER A 127 -12.75 -1.75 23.82
C SER A 127 -14.22 -2.06 23.56
N PRO A 128 -15.15 -1.61 24.42
CA PRO A 128 -16.57 -1.79 24.19
C PRO A 128 -16.88 -1.19 22.83
N ARG A 129 -17.39 -2.00 21.91
CA ARG A 129 -17.94 -1.50 20.65
C ARG A 129 -18.98 -0.46 21.05
N PRO A 130 -18.86 0.83 20.69
CA PRO A 130 -19.93 1.78 20.99
C PRO A 130 -21.19 1.23 20.33
N ARG A 131 -22.18 0.88 21.16
CA ARG A 131 -23.51 0.49 20.67
C ARG A 131 -23.93 1.60 19.74
N ARG A 132 -24.20 1.29 18.47
CA ARG A 132 -24.78 2.24 17.51
C ARG A 132 -25.99 2.86 18.21
N ALA A 133 -25.88 4.12 18.63
CA ALA A 133 -27.05 4.87 19.04
C ALA A 133 -27.95 4.92 17.83
N ALA A 134 -29.15 4.37 17.95
CA ALA A 134 -30.16 4.49 16.92
C ALA A 134 -30.35 5.98 16.66
N ILE A 135 -30.04 6.43 15.45
CA ILE A 135 -30.34 7.79 15.01
C ILE A 135 -31.87 7.90 15.09
N PRO A 136 -32.45 8.74 15.97
CA PRO A 136 -33.89 8.93 15.95
C PRO A 136 -34.24 9.56 14.60
N ARG A 137 -35.19 8.95 13.89
CA ARG A 137 -35.73 9.56 12.66
C ARG A 137 -36.35 10.90 13.05
N PRO A 138 -36.11 11.99 12.28
CA PRO A 138 -36.76 13.25 12.55
C PRO A 138 -38.29 13.06 12.47
N LEU A 139 -38.99 13.59 13.47
CA LEU A 139 -40.45 13.62 13.50
C LEU A 139 -40.95 14.39 12.27
N ASP A 140 -41.87 13.76 11.54
CA ASP A 140 -42.61 14.37 10.45
C ASP A 140 -43.42 15.54 11.04
N VAL A 141 -42.98 16.77 10.79
CA VAL A 141 -43.73 17.97 11.17
C VAL A 141 -44.89 18.07 10.19
N GLY A 142 -46.00 17.43 10.58
CA GLY A 142 -47.28 17.53 9.92
C GLY A 142 -47.61 18.99 9.63
N ARG A 143 -47.68 19.28 8.33
CA ARG A 143 -48.02 20.56 7.72
C ARG A 143 -49.44 20.92 8.15
N GLU A 144 -49.58 21.86 9.09
CA GLU A 144 -50.85 22.51 9.34
C GLU A 144 -51.25 23.40 8.15
N ARG A 145 -52.57 23.42 7.93
CA ARG A 145 -53.43 24.39 7.19
C ARG A 145 -53.91 23.99 5.80
N PRO A 146 -55.12 24.44 5.40
CA PRO A 146 -56.07 25.34 6.10
C PRO A 146 -57.28 24.64 6.72
#